data_AF-A0A4Y7SCH1-F1
#
_entry.id   AF-A0A4Y7SCH1-F1
#
_cell.length_a   1.000
_cell.length_b   1.000
_cell.length_c   1.000
_cell.angle_alpha   90.00
_cell.angle_beta   90.00
_cell.angle_gamma   90.00
#
_symmetry.space_group_name_H-M   'P 1'
#
loop_
_entity.id
_entity.type
_entity.pdbx_description
1 polymer ?
#
loop_
_entity_poly.entity_id
_entity_poly.type
_entity_poly.pdbx_seq_one_letter_code
_entity_poly.pdbx_strand_id
1 'polypeptide(L)'
;VVDSEYPSCMRLTERVDGSDLEVIARVQGVMCGRKFPPYLRNPVPTNPLAQIRSLRQHAKITGFGSADFETDYAKIEAIHGLFVQSATGRTVVPIQYLPYEGHLCIESHARYYTDRASAPFEKNLPFGPNVDPSHILSSIQPEELFHGPDNVVEYCRRVPAKEGGDFDPGLFKAGDLVEIAFSFVGIPIKDDKTLLVLLLRGVTLIDDAIRKVRRQ
;
A
#
# COMPACT_ATOMS: atom_id res chain seq x y z
N VAL A 1 2.14 13.69 -13.76
CA VAL A 1 1.77 12.26 -13.86
C VAL A 1 2.42 11.74 -15.13
N VAL A 2 3.12 10.61 -15.05
CA VAL A 2 3.90 10.03 -16.15
C VAL A 2 3.44 8.60 -16.39
N ASP A 3 3.32 8.21 -17.66
CA ASP A 3 3.04 6.83 -18.06
C ASP A 3 4.30 5.95 -17.94
N SER A 4 4.12 4.75 -17.42
CA SER A 4 5.10 3.68 -17.36
C SER A 4 4.58 2.50 -18.18
N GLU A 5 5.46 1.82 -18.90
CA GLU A 5 5.09 0.72 -19.81
C GLU A 5 5.15 -0.66 -19.11
N TYR A 6 6.07 -0.84 -18.16
CA TYR A 6 6.35 -2.13 -17.50
C TYR A 6 6.41 -1.97 -15.96
N PRO A 7 5.32 -2.24 -15.23
CA PRO A 7 3.97 -2.53 -15.71
C PRO A 7 3.25 -1.28 -16.24
N SER A 8 2.31 -1.48 -17.17
CA SER A 8 1.51 -0.40 -17.74
C SER A 8 0.71 0.31 -16.64
N CYS A 9 1.12 1.53 -16.29
CA CYS A 9 0.48 2.34 -15.27
C CYS A 9 0.84 3.82 -15.41
N MET A 10 0.01 4.68 -14.80
CA MET A 10 0.29 6.10 -14.63
C MET A 10 0.82 6.33 -13.21
N ARG A 11 1.86 7.13 -13.04
CA ARG A 11 2.43 7.44 -11.72
C ARG A 11 2.50 8.93 -11.45
N LEU A 12 2.24 9.32 -10.21
CA LEU A 12 2.54 10.68 -9.78
C LEU A 12 4.06 10.79 -9.53
N THR A 13 4.70 11.68 -10.28
CA THR A 13 6.13 11.96 -10.19
C THR A 13 6.37 13.45 -10.00
N GLU A 14 7.51 13.77 -9.39
CA GLU A 14 8.07 15.11 -9.28
C GLU A 14 9.40 15.14 -10.04
N ARG A 15 9.67 16.24 -10.74
CA ARG A 15 10.92 16.40 -11.47
C ARG A 15 11.99 16.99 -10.56
N VAL A 16 13.03 16.22 -10.29
CA VAL A 16 14.18 16.61 -9.46
C VAL A 16 15.47 16.36 -10.25
N ASP A 17 16.29 17.39 -10.43
CA ASP A 17 17.57 17.31 -11.15
C ASP A 17 17.48 16.63 -12.53
N GLY A 18 16.39 16.91 -13.26
CA GLY A 18 16.13 16.38 -14.60
C GLY A 18 15.53 14.97 -14.63
N SER A 19 15.48 14.27 -13.49
CA SER A 19 14.90 12.94 -13.33
C SER A 19 13.48 13.02 -12.76
N ASP A 20 12.59 12.12 -13.20
CA ASP A 20 11.26 11.99 -12.63
C ASP A 20 11.30 11.01 -11.46
N LEU A 21 11.11 11.52 -10.24
CA LEU A 21 11.08 10.72 -9.01
C LEU A 21 9.64 10.47 -8.58
N GLU A 22 9.36 9.24 -8.11
CA GLU A 22 8.03 8.88 -7.61
C GLU A 22 7.69 9.69 -6.34
N VAL A 23 6.50 10.30 -6.32
CA VAL A 23 6.02 11.02 -5.15
C VAL A 23 5.50 10.02 -4.12
N ILE A 24 6.11 10.04 -2.93
CA ILE A 24 5.66 9.25 -1.77
C ILE A 24 5.04 10.20 -0.75
N ALA A 25 3.72 10.14 -0.61
CA ALA A 25 2.99 10.86 0.42
C ALA A 25 2.99 10.08 1.73
N ARG A 26 2.92 10.81 2.84
CA ARG A 26 2.83 10.25 4.19
C ARG A 26 1.64 10.85 4.92
N VAL A 27 0.83 10.00 5.56
CA VAL A 27 -0.33 10.44 6.34
C VAL A 27 -0.35 9.70 7.66
N GLN A 28 -0.57 10.44 8.74
CA GLN A 28 -0.71 9.90 10.09
C GLN A 28 -2.18 9.66 10.43
N GLY A 29 -2.45 8.58 11.14
CA GLY A 29 -3.80 8.27 11.59
C GLY A 29 -3.83 7.05 12.51
N VAL A 30 -5.01 6.76 13.03
CA VAL A 30 -5.21 5.59 13.88
C VAL A 30 -5.56 4.40 13.00
N MET A 31 -4.83 3.31 13.16
CA MET A 31 -5.07 2.07 12.42
C MET A 31 -6.42 1.46 12.81
N CYS A 32 -7.31 1.29 11.85
CA CYS A 32 -8.62 0.66 12.06
C CYS A 32 -8.83 -0.60 11.21
N GLY A 33 -7.94 -0.88 10.25
CA GLY A 33 -7.91 -2.14 9.53
C GLY A 33 -6.51 -2.47 9.03
N ARG A 34 -6.16 -3.76 9.00
CA ARG A 34 -4.88 -4.22 8.47
C ARG A 34 -4.95 -5.65 7.92
N LYS A 35 -4.12 -5.91 6.92
CA LYS A 35 -3.69 -7.25 6.50
C LYS A 35 -2.18 -7.18 6.29
N PHE A 36 -1.43 -7.48 7.34
CA PHE A 36 0.03 -7.44 7.31
C PHE A 36 0.60 -8.85 7.53
N PRO A 37 1.85 -9.08 7.09
CA PRO A 37 2.57 -10.28 7.42
C PRO A 37 2.82 -10.42 8.94
N PRO A 38 3.26 -11.59 9.42
CA PRO A 38 3.53 -12.82 8.67
C PRO A 38 2.24 -13.51 8.18
N TYR A 39 2.31 -14.14 7.02
CA TYR A 39 1.21 -14.95 6.50
C TYR A 39 1.26 -16.34 7.14
N LEU A 40 0.29 -16.66 8.01
CA LEU A 40 0.38 -17.80 8.93
C LEU A 40 -0.24 -19.11 8.41
N ARG A 41 -0.90 -19.10 7.25
CA ARG A 41 -1.66 -20.27 6.77
C ARG A 41 -1.52 -20.44 5.26
N ASN A 42 -1.26 -21.65 4.79
CA ASN A 42 -1.38 -21.94 3.36
C ASN A 42 -2.84 -21.81 2.91
N PRO A 43 -3.11 -21.15 1.77
CA PRO A 43 -4.45 -21.17 1.19
C PRO A 43 -4.79 -22.61 0.79
N VAL A 44 -5.86 -23.17 1.35
CA VAL A 44 -6.39 -24.49 0.96
C VAL A 44 -7.19 -24.29 -0.32
N PRO A 45 -6.80 -24.85 -1.49
CA PRO A 45 -7.35 -24.34 -2.73
C PRO A 45 -8.51 -25.17 -3.29
N THR A 46 -9.56 -24.45 -3.71
CA THR A 46 -10.43 -24.78 -4.84
C THR A 46 -10.01 -24.05 -6.14
N ASN A 47 -9.30 -22.91 -6.05
CA ASN A 47 -8.65 -22.21 -7.17
C ASN A 47 -7.38 -21.47 -6.69
N PRO A 48 -6.20 -22.11 -6.74
CA PRO A 48 -4.98 -21.57 -6.13
C PRO A 48 -4.50 -20.24 -6.73
N LEU A 49 -4.44 -20.14 -8.07
CA LEU A 49 -3.79 -19.00 -8.73
C LEU A 49 -4.54 -17.67 -8.52
N ALA A 50 -5.87 -17.70 -8.62
CA ALA A 50 -6.69 -16.50 -8.39
C ALA A 50 -6.58 -16.02 -6.94
N GLN A 51 -6.51 -16.95 -5.97
CA GLN A 51 -6.32 -16.61 -4.57
C GLN A 51 -4.93 -15.99 -4.32
N ILE A 52 -3.87 -16.59 -4.86
CA ILE A 52 -2.50 -16.09 -4.71
C ILE A 52 -2.36 -14.69 -5.30
N ARG A 53 -2.92 -14.44 -6.50
CA ARG A 53 -2.96 -13.10 -7.13
C ARG A 53 -3.64 -12.03 -6.26
N SER A 54 -4.58 -12.43 -5.41
CA SER A 54 -5.32 -11.51 -4.54
C SER A 54 -4.60 -11.20 -3.21
N LEU A 55 -3.52 -11.92 -2.90
CA LEU A 55 -2.76 -11.70 -1.67
C LEU A 55 -2.13 -10.31 -1.68
N ARG A 56 -2.37 -9.55 -0.60
CA ARG A 56 -1.92 -8.17 -0.46
C ARG A 56 -1.67 -7.79 0.98
N GLN A 57 -0.75 -6.86 1.13
CA GLN A 57 -0.47 -6.07 2.32
C GLN A 57 -1.40 -4.86 2.30
N HIS A 58 -2.16 -4.61 3.36
CA HIS A 58 -3.18 -3.56 3.38
C HIS A 58 -3.18 -2.83 4.72
N ALA A 59 -3.24 -1.50 4.65
CA ALA A 59 -3.38 -0.61 5.78
C ALA A 59 -4.63 0.25 5.58
N LYS A 60 -5.42 0.40 6.65
CA LYS A 60 -6.55 1.32 6.72
C LYS A 60 -6.43 2.15 7.98
N ILE A 61 -6.43 3.46 7.81
CA ILE A 61 -6.32 4.44 8.89
C ILE A 61 -7.50 5.41 8.88
N THR A 62 -7.81 5.97 10.04
CA THR A 62 -8.80 7.04 10.23
C THR A 62 -8.25 8.11 11.16
N GLY A 63 -8.67 9.36 10.97
CA GLY A 63 -8.34 10.47 11.84
C GLY A 63 -9.35 10.71 12.97
N PHE A 64 -10.44 9.94 13.06
CA PHE A 64 -11.53 10.15 14.03
C PHE A 64 -12.04 11.61 14.10
N GLY A 65 -12.11 12.29 12.95
CA GLY A 65 -12.56 13.69 12.84
C GLY A 65 -11.48 14.74 13.11
N SER A 66 -10.20 14.36 13.12
CA SER A 66 -9.09 15.31 13.15
C SER A 66 -9.04 16.18 11.89
N ALA A 67 -8.96 17.50 12.07
CA ALA A 67 -8.89 18.47 10.97
C ALA A 67 -7.65 18.27 10.06
N ASP A 68 -6.52 17.87 10.64
CA ASP A 68 -5.30 17.57 9.88
C ASP A 68 -5.52 16.39 8.93
N PHE A 69 -6.19 15.34 9.44
CA PHE A 69 -6.52 14.16 8.63
C PHE A 69 -7.51 14.48 7.52
N GLU A 70 -8.52 15.30 7.79
CA GLU A 70 -9.48 15.75 6.77
C GLU A 70 -8.80 16.60 5.69
N THR A 71 -7.84 17.43 6.09
CA THR A 71 -7.01 18.22 5.16
C THR A 71 -6.19 17.31 4.25
N ASP A 72 -5.56 16.27 4.80
CA ASP A 72 -4.79 15.31 4.02
C ASP A 72 -5.68 14.47 3.10
N TYR A 73 -6.88 14.08 3.57
CA TYR A 73 -7.89 13.42 2.74
C TYR A 73 -8.28 14.29 1.54
N ALA A 74 -8.55 15.59 1.76
CA ALA A 74 -8.90 16.51 0.69
C ALA A 74 -7.77 16.69 -0.35
N LYS A 75 -6.50 16.68 0.09
CA LYS A 75 -5.34 16.70 -0.83
C LYS A 75 -5.27 15.44 -1.69
N ILE A 76 -5.56 14.26 -1.12
CA ILE A 76 -5.62 13.00 -1.87
C ILE A 76 -6.71 13.06 -2.94
N GLU A 77 -7.88 13.63 -2.62
CA GLU A 77 -8.93 13.85 -3.63
C GLU A 77 -8.51 14.86 -4.70
N ALA A 78 -7.80 15.94 -4.34
CA ALA A 78 -7.27 16.87 -5.33
C ALA A 78 -6.28 16.20 -6.30
N ILE A 79 -5.50 15.22 -5.82
CA ILE A 79 -4.57 14.44 -6.66
C ILE A 79 -5.34 13.57 -7.67
N HIS A 80 -6.53 13.07 -7.34
CA HIS A 80 -7.38 12.37 -8.32
C HIS A 80 -7.65 13.26 -9.56
N GLY A 81 -7.88 14.56 -9.35
CA GLY A 81 -8.04 15.53 -10.44
C GLY A 81 -6.83 15.60 -11.38
N LEU A 82 -5.61 15.43 -10.88
CA LEU A 82 -4.38 15.39 -11.71
C LEU A 82 -4.34 14.16 -12.62
N PHE A 83 -4.79 13.01 -12.11
CA PHE A 83 -4.90 11.79 -12.91
C PHE A 83 -6.00 11.93 -13.98
N VAL A 84 -7.15 12.52 -13.64
CA VAL A 84 -8.23 12.78 -14.62
C VAL A 84 -7.72 13.64 -15.77
N GLN A 85 -6.96 14.70 -15.47
CA GLN A 85 -6.40 15.58 -16.50
C GLN A 85 -5.38 14.88 -17.39
N SER A 86 -4.64 13.92 -16.84
CA SER A 86 -3.57 13.20 -17.55
C SER A 86 -4.08 12.00 -18.33
N ALA A 87 -5.22 11.41 -17.94
CA ALA A 87 -5.78 10.20 -18.53
C ALA A 87 -6.59 10.51 -19.80
N THR A 88 -5.92 10.94 -20.87
CA THR A 88 -6.57 11.26 -22.15
C THR A 88 -7.36 10.06 -22.70
N GLY A 89 -8.64 10.27 -22.96
CA GLY A 89 -9.53 9.23 -23.50
C GLY A 89 -9.92 8.12 -22.52
N ARG A 90 -9.54 8.23 -21.23
CA ARG A 90 -9.89 7.25 -20.20
C ARG A 90 -10.62 7.89 -19.03
N THR A 91 -11.54 7.14 -18.42
CA THR A 91 -12.23 7.60 -17.20
C THR A 91 -11.45 7.15 -15.96
N VAL A 92 -11.01 8.08 -15.13
CA VAL A 92 -10.37 7.74 -13.85
C VAL A 92 -11.43 7.49 -12.79
N VAL A 93 -11.49 6.26 -12.27
CA VAL A 93 -12.43 5.87 -11.22
C VAL A 93 -12.11 6.67 -9.94
N PRO A 94 -13.11 7.33 -9.31
CA PRO A 94 -12.92 8.00 -8.03
C PRO A 94 -12.39 7.04 -6.96
N ILE A 95 -11.50 7.55 -6.12
CA ILE A 95 -11.10 6.84 -4.91
C ILE A 95 -12.30 6.82 -3.97
N GLN A 96 -12.74 5.64 -3.53
CA GLN A 96 -13.79 5.50 -2.55
C GLN A 96 -13.34 4.56 -1.43
N TYR A 97 -13.40 5.05 -0.20
CA TYR A 97 -13.11 4.27 0.98
C TYR A 97 -14.38 4.02 1.77
N LEU A 98 -14.54 2.80 2.27
CA LEU A 98 -15.61 2.54 3.23
C LEU A 98 -15.27 3.26 4.54
N PRO A 99 -16.20 4.03 5.14
CA PRO A 99 -15.94 4.66 6.42
C PRO A 99 -15.75 3.62 7.52
N TYR A 100 -15.05 4.00 8.59
CA TYR A 100 -14.93 3.20 9.81
C TYR A 100 -15.72 3.91 10.91
N GLU A 101 -16.80 3.28 11.37
CA GLU A 101 -17.70 3.86 12.39
C GLU A 101 -18.21 5.27 12.03
N GLY A 102 -18.43 5.52 10.73
CA GLY A 102 -18.88 6.83 10.21
C GLY A 102 -17.75 7.84 9.96
N HIS A 103 -16.50 7.53 10.30
CA HIS A 103 -15.35 8.40 10.05
C HIS A 103 -14.68 8.14 8.70
N LEU A 104 -14.17 9.20 8.09
CA LEU A 104 -13.34 9.14 6.88
C LEU A 104 -12.13 8.23 7.11
N CYS A 105 -11.76 7.50 6.07
CA CYS A 105 -10.65 6.55 6.09
C CYS A 105 -9.79 6.72 4.86
N ILE A 106 -8.51 6.37 5.00
CA ILE A 106 -7.58 6.21 3.88
C ILE A 106 -7.14 4.76 3.86
N GLU A 107 -7.22 4.13 2.69
CA GLU A 107 -6.75 2.76 2.48
C GLU A 107 -5.62 2.72 1.46
N SER A 108 -4.54 2.04 1.81
CA SER A 108 -3.41 1.79 0.91
C SER A 108 -3.05 0.32 0.93
N HIS A 109 -2.62 -0.22 -0.20
CA HIS A 109 -2.21 -1.62 -0.28
C HIS A 109 -1.13 -1.87 -1.31
N ALA A 110 -0.40 -2.96 -1.12
CA ALA A 110 0.56 -3.51 -2.06
C ALA A 110 0.30 -5.01 -2.22
N ARG A 111 0.23 -5.52 -3.45
CA ARG A 111 0.14 -6.97 -3.67
C ARG A 111 1.45 -7.62 -3.29
N TYR A 112 1.43 -8.89 -2.87
CA TYR A 112 2.67 -9.63 -2.68
C TYR A 112 3.31 -10.03 -4.00
N TYR A 113 2.52 -10.15 -5.06
CA TYR A 113 3.01 -10.53 -6.37
C TYR A 113 2.41 -9.68 -7.49
N THR A 114 3.16 -9.61 -8.57
CA THR A 114 2.82 -8.98 -9.84
C THR A 114 2.88 -10.05 -10.93
N ASP A 115 2.03 -9.92 -11.96
CA ASP A 115 2.00 -10.89 -13.07
C ASP A 115 3.21 -10.68 -13.98
N ARG A 116 3.93 -11.75 -14.29
CA ARG A 116 5.15 -11.71 -15.10
C ARG A 116 4.88 -11.12 -16.49
N ALA A 117 3.70 -11.38 -17.04
CA ALA A 117 3.30 -10.81 -18.33
C ALA A 117 3.26 -9.29 -18.34
N SER A 118 3.03 -8.64 -17.18
CA SER A 118 2.99 -7.18 -17.07
C SER A 118 4.37 -6.52 -16.98
N ALA A 119 5.39 -7.27 -16.54
CA ALA A 119 6.74 -6.75 -16.36
C ALA A 119 7.77 -7.89 -16.54
N PRO A 120 8.02 -8.34 -17.79
CA PRO A 120 8.75 -9.56 -18.06
C PRO A 120 10.25 -9.49 -17.71
N PHE A 121 10.81 -8.28 -17.65
CA PHE A 121 12.24 -8.05 -17.39
C PHE A 121 12.58 -7.77 -15.93
N GLU A 122 11.57 -7.57 -15.08
CA GLU A 122 11.79 -7.28 -13.67
C GLU A 122 12.38 -8.49 -12.93
N LYS A 123 13.15 -8.27 -11.87
CA LYS A 123 13.70 -9.39 -11.09
C LYS A 123 12.74 -9.81 -9.98
N ASN A 124 12.78 -11.09 -9.63
CA ASN A 124 12.13 -11.57 -8.42
C ASN A 124 12.98 -11.20 -7.21
N LEU A 125 12.45 -10.38 -6.32
CA LEU A 125 13.07 -10.00 -5.06
C LEU A 125 12.71 -11.02 -3.97
N PRO A 126 13.63 -11.35 -3.05
CA PRO A 126 13.29 -12.17 -1.91
C PRO A 126 12.38 -11.41 -0.93
N PHE A 127 11.49 -12.12 -0.26
CA PHE A 127 10.73 -11.55 0.86
C PHE A 127 11.66 -11.26 2.04
N GLY A 128 11.40 -10.15 2.74
CA GLY A 128 12.11 -9.82 3.97
C GLY A 128 11.83 -10.83 5.10
N PRO A 129 12.76 -11.01 6.06
CA PRO A 129 12.63 -12.02 7.11
C PRO A 129 11.41 -11.80 8.03
N ASN A 130 10.99 -10.55 8.21
CA ASN A 130 9.78 -10.21 8.98
C ASN A 130 8.49 -10.32 8.15
N VAL A 131 8.60 -10.38 6.82
CA VAL A 131 7.47 -10.49 5.90
C VAL A 131 7.10 -11.96 5.68
N ASP A 132 8.09 -12.82 5.46
CA ASP A 132 7.89 -14.26 5.25
C ASP A 132 8.80 -15.13 6.14
N PRO A 133 8.69 -15.03 7.47
CA PRO A 133 9.56 -15.75 8.41
C PRO A 133 9.46 -17.28 8.31
N SER A 134 8.38 -17.80 7.72
CA SER A 134 8.13 -19.24 7.56
C SER A 134 8.20 -19.70 6.11
N HIS A 135 8.69 -18.86 5.19
CA HIS A 135 8.83 -19.16 3.76
C HIS A 135 7.53 -19.59 3.06
N ILE A 136 6.38 -19.22 3.63
CA ILE A 136 5.06 -19.56 3.09
C ILE A 136 4.85 -18.79 1.78
N LEU A 137 5.08 -17.48 1.76
CA LEU A 137 4.90 -16.67 0.55
C LEU A 137 5.88 -17.10 -0.56
N SER A 138 7.14 -17.41 -0.21
CA SER A 138 8.10 -17.91 -1.20
C SER A 138 7.74 -19.31 -1.71
N SER A 139 7.18 -20.19 -0.88
CA SER A 139 6.88 -21.57 -1.27
C SER A 139 5.63 -21.72 -2.14
N ILE A 140 4.68 -20.79 -2.04
CA ILE A 140 3.44 -20.80 -2.83
C ILE A 140 3.53 -19.95 -4.10
N GLN A 141 4.67 -19.32 -4.38
CA GLN A 141 4.85 -18.44 -5.53
C GLN A 141 4.81 -19.25 -6.85
N PRO A 142 3.83 -19.01 -7.73
CA PRO A 142 3.79 -19.60 -9.08
C PRO A 142 4.83 -18.97 -10.01
N GLU A 143 5.21 -19.67 -11.08
CA GLU A 143 6.17 -19.17 -12.08
C GLU A 143 5.66 -17.93 -12.83
N GLU A 144 4.35 -17.79 -12.98
CA GLU A 144 3.72 -16.66 -13.68
C GLU A 144 3.70 -15.37 -12.85
N LEU A 145 4.08 -15.44 -11.58
CA LEU A 145 4.04 -14.31 -10.65
C LEU A 145 5.43 -14.02 -10.07
N PHE A 146 5.71 -12.75 -9.80
CA PHE A 146 6.96 -12.34 -9.19
C PHE A 146 6.74 -11.29 -8.09
N HIS A 147 7.64 -11.25 -7.11
CA HIS A 147 7.73 -10.21 -6.10
C HIS A 147 8.70 -9.13 -6.60
N GLY A 148 8.17 -7.97 -6.99
CA GLY A 148 8.95 -6.84 -7.50
C GLY A 148 9.04 -5.67 -6.52
N PRO A 149 9.72 -4.57 -6.91
CA PRO A 149 9.86 -3.37 -6.07
C PRO A 149 8.52 -2.79 -5.58
N ASP A 150 7.45 -2.89 -6.38
CA ASP A 150 6.10 -2.44 -6.00
C ASP A 150 5.38 -3.33 -5.01
N ASN A 151 5.92 -4.53 -4.75
CA ASN A 151 5.36 -5.48 -3.81
C ASN A 151 6.02 -5.36 -2.43
N VAL A 152 7.13 -4.62 -2.32
CA VAL A 152 7.87 -4.41 -1.08
C VAL A 152 7.20 -3.30 -0.25
N VAL A 153 7.01 -3.57 1.04
CA VAL A 153 6.50 -2.60 2.02
C VAL A 153 7.46 -2.56 3.19
N GLU A 154 7.90 -1.37 3.56
CA GLU A 154 8.75 -1.15 4.73
C GLU A 154 7.91 -1.09 6.01
N TYR A 155 8.34 -1.78 7.06
CA TYR A 155 7.67 -1.75 8.36
C TYR A 155 8.65 -1.25 9.41
N CYS A 156 8.33 -0.10 9.97
CA CYS A 156 9.23 0.62 10.86
C CYS A 156 8.54 0.95 12.19
N ARG A 157 9.34 1.22 13.21
CA ARG A 157 8.89 1.88 14.44
C ARG A 157 9.66 3.17 14.65
N ARG A 158 8.95 4.23 15.06
CA ARG A 158 9.57 5.47 15.49
C ARG A 158 10.39 5.22 16.75
N VAL A 159 11.70 5.43 16.67
CA VAL A 159 12.62 5.37 17.81
C VAL A 159 13.06 6.80 18.13
N PRO A 160 12.91 7.28 19.38
CA PRO A 160 13.48 8.57 19.76
C PRO A 160 15.01 8.49 19.58
N ALA A 161 15.57 9.32 18.68
CA ALA A 161 17.00 9.46 18.36
C ALA A 161 17.62 8.61 17.22
N LYS A 162 16.87 7.81 16.45
CA LYS A 162 17.36 7.20 15.19
C LYS A 162 16.27 7.17 14.11
N GLU A 163 16.69 7.17 12.85
CA GLU A 163 15.84 6.69 11.75
C GLU A 163 15.30 5.30 12.11
N GLY A 164 14.03 5.05 11.78
CA GLY A 164 13.23 3.96 12.33
C GLY A 164 13.93 2.60 12.28
N GLY A 165 13.69 1.78 13.32
CA GLY A 165 14.17 0.40 13.33
C GLY A 165 13.21 -0.53 12.60
N ASP A 166 13.77 -1.58 11.99
CA ASP A 166 13.01 -2.72 11.48
C ASP A 166 11.97 -3.16 12.51
N PHE A 167 10.73 -3.31 12.06
CA PHE A 167 9.61 -3.65 12.92
C PHE A 167 8.87 -4.87 12.39
N ASP A 168 8.50 -5.76 13.31
CA ASP A 168 7.69 -6.93 12.97
C ASP A 168 6.25 -6.49 12.62
N PRO A 169 5.82 -6.68 11.36
CA PRO A 169 4.49 -6.29 10.90
C PRO A 169 3.35 -6.98 11.66
N GLY A 170 3.61 -8.15 12.27
CA GLY A 170 2.67 -8.88 13.10
C GLY A 170 2.29 -8.17 14.41
N LEU A 171 3.13 -7.20 14.84
CA LEU A 171 2.95 -6.47 16.08
C LEU A 171 1.99 -5.28 15.96
N PHE A 172 1.74 -4.75 14.75
CA PHE A 172 0.70 -3.73 14.54
C PHE A 172 -0.66 -4.24 15.00
N LYS A 173 -1.47 -3.37 15.58
CA LYS A 173 -2.83 -3.62 16.06
C LYS A 173 -3.76 -2.46 15.67
N ALA A 174 -5.05 -2.76 15.62
CA ALA A 174 -6.05 -1.70 15.57
C ALA A 174 -5.94 -0.81 16.82
N GLY A 175 -6.08 0.49 16.65
CA GLY A 175 -5.86 1.50 17.68
C GLY A 175 -4.43 2.03 17.79
N ASP A 176 -3.47 1.46 17.06
CA ASP A 176 -2.12 2.03 16.99
C ASP A 176 -2.14 3.35 16.20
N LEU A 177 -1.40 4.35 16.68
CA LEU A 177 -1.11 5.56 15.92
C LEU A 177 0.03 5.24 14.95
N VAL A 178 -0.22 5.39 13.66
CA VAL A 178 0.72 5.03 12.61
C VAL A 178 0.85 6.13 11.58
N GLU A 179 1.94 6.09 10.85
CA GLU A 179 2.11 6.80 9.59
C GLU A 179 2.12 5.78 8.45
N ILE A 180 1.30 5.98 7.44
CA ILE A 180 1.37 5.22 6.20
C ILE A 180 2.08 6.05 5.15
N ALA A 181 3.00 5.43 4.42
CA ALA A 181 3.65 5.99 3.25
C ALA A 181 3.13 5.28 2.01
N PHE A 182 2.70 6.03 1.00
CA PHE A 182 2.16 5.46 -0.24
C PHE A 182 2.43 6.35 -1.45
N SER A 183 2.43 5.74 -2.63
CA SER A 183 2.47 6.45 -3.90
C SER A 183 1.13 6.35 -4.64
N PHE A 184 0.92 7.23 -5.61
CA PHE A 184 -0.30 7.29 -6.41
C PHE A 184 -0.07 6.59 -7.74
N VAL A 185 -0.83 5.53 -8.00
CA VAL A 185 -0.70 4.71 -9.20
C VAL A 185 -2.05 4.56 -9.89
N GLY A 186 -2.16 5.01 -11.13
CA GLY A 186 -3.31 4.78 -12.01
C GLY A 186 -3.11 3.50 -12.82
N ILE A 187 -3.91 2.48 -12.56
CA ILE A 187 -3.83 1.19 -13.24
C ILE A 187 -4.91 1.12 -14.33
N PRO A 188 -4.56 0.95 -15.62
CA PRO A 188 -5.53 0.72 -16.66
C PRO A 188 -6.33 -0.55 -16.37
N ILE A 189 -7.65 -0.45 -16.44
CA ILE A 189 -8.60 -1.56 -16.32
C ILE A 189 -9.48 -1.62 -17.58
N LYS A 190 -10.38 -2.60 -17.65
CA LYS A 190 -11.30 -2.76 -18.78
C LYS A 190 -12.18 -1.53 -18.97
N ASP A 191 -12.76 -1.40 -20.18
CA ASP A 191 -13.71 -0.36 -20.56
C ASP A 191 -13.14 1.07 -20.50
N ASP A 192 -11.89 1.24 -20.95
CA ASP A 192 -11.18 2.54 -20.99
C ASP A 192 -11.22 3.30 -19.66
N LYS A 193 -11.08 2.54 -18.56
CA LYS A 193 -11.02 3.08 -17.21
C LYS A 193 -9.63 2.96 -16.64
N THR A 194 -9.30 3.89 -15.76
CA THR A 194 -8.08 3.85 -14.94
C THR A 194 -8.49 3.83 -13.48
N LEU A 195 -8.06 2.80 -12.75
CA LEU A 195 -8.26 2.72 -11.30
C LEU A 195 -7.10 3.42 -10.60
N LEU A 196 -7.38 4.51 -9.89
CA LEU A 196 -6.39 5.14 -9.02
C LEU A 196 -6.26 4.36 -7.71
N VAL A 197 -5.04 3.97 -7.38
CA VAL A 197 -4.70 3.19 -6.19
C VAL A 197 -3.62 3.91 -5.38
N LEU A 198 -3.75 3.90 -4.06
CA LEU A 198 -2.68 4.25 -3.14
C LEU A 198 -1.81 3.01 -2.90
N LEU A 199 -0.68 2.93 -3.60
CA LEU A 199 0.26 1.83 -3.49
C LEU A 199 1.05 1.99 -2.19
N LEU A 200 0.84 1.07 -1.25
CA LEU A 200 1.50 1.11 0.05
C LEU A 200 3.01 0.91 -0.12
N ARG A 201 3.81 1.82 0.42
CA ARG A 201 5.29 1.78 0.41
C ARG A 201 5.86 1.52 1.80
N GLY A 202 5.20 1.99 2.85
CA GLY A 202 5.65 1.73 4.20
C GLY A 202 4.62 2.04 5.29
N VAL A 203 4.84 1.47 6.47
CA VAL A 203 4.03 1.71 7.67
C VAL A 203 4.96 1.89 8.85
N THR A 204 4.84 3.03 9.53
CA THR A 204 5.63 3.35 10.71
C THR A 204 4.73 3.38 11.94
N LEU A 205 5.06 2.58 12.96
CA LEU A 205 4.44 2.71 14.28
C LEU A 205 4.93 3.99 14.96
N ILE A 206 4.01 4.93 15.20
CA ILE A 206 4.31 6.19 15.91
C ILE A 206 4.11 6.01 17.41
N ASP A 207 2.96 5.48 17.82
CA ASP A 207 2.62 5.25 19.22
C ASP A 207 1.63 4.09 19.37
N ASP A 208 1.80 3.29 20.41
CA ASP A 208 0.91 2.20 20.81
C ASP A 208 0.46 2.30 22.28
N ALA A 209 0.77 3.41 22.96
CA ALA A 209 0.43 3.63 24.36
C ALA A 209 -1.09 3.65 24.57
N ILE A 210 -1.84 4.32 23.68
CA ILE A 210 -3.30 4.50 23.82
C ILE A 210 -4.03 3.16 23.99
N ARG A 211 -3.65 2.11 23.25
CA ARG A 211 -4.25 0.78 23.42
C ARG A 211 -3.75 0.03 24.66
N LYS A 212 -2.55 0.32 25.15
CA LYS A 212 -1.92 -0.39 26.27
C LYS A 212 -2.45 0.08 27.63
N VAL A 213 -2.94 1.32 27.74
CA VAL A 213 -3.49 1.87 28.99
C VAL A 213 -4.74 1.12 29.48
N ARG A 214 -5.51 0.46 28.61
CA ARG A 214 -6.73 -0.29 28.97
C ARG A 214 -6.51 -1.74 29.46
N ARG A 215 -5.28 -2.15 29.75
CA ARG A 215 -4.95 -3.52 30.24
C ARG A 215 -4.48 -3.57 31.70
N GLN A 216 -4.77 -2.55 32.51
CA GLN A 216 -4.57 -2.57 33.96
C GLN A 216 -5.92 -2.60 34.70
#